data_AF-A0A7S1LZL8-F1
#
_entry.id   AF-A0A7S1LZL8-F1
#
_cell.length_a   1.000
_cell.length_b   1.000
_cell.length_c   1.000
_cell.angle_alpha   90.00
_cell.angle_beta   90.00
_cell.angle_gamma   90.00
#
_symmetry.space_group_name_H-M   'P 1'
#
loop_
_entity.id
_entity.type
_entity.pdbx_description
1 polymer ?
#
loop_
_entity_poly.entity_id
_entity_poly.type
_entity_poly.pdbx_seq_one_letter_code
_entity_poly.pdbx_strand_id
1 'polypeptide(L)'
;GRYRAHDWTVKADPDTVFFPQRLRRLLRGRDQMVAEIGNGTFLNNCGYGLHGPLEVLSRRAIEVYAKGVHRCDSPPQEDVYLQKCMLHLGVLQVNHFNLLAEAHCSFEDWEKCASDHVSFHPFKDWARYERCLNTVQSRE
;
A
#
# COMPACT_ATOMS: atom_id res chain seq x y z
N GLY A 1 3.63 14.14 13.26
CA GLY A 1 4.43 12.96 12.85
C GLY A 1 5.69 13.39 12.10
N ARG A 2 6.66 12.49 11.90
CA ARG A 2 7.96 12.76 11.24
C ARG A 2 8.01 12.42 9.75
N TYR A 3 6.86 12.31 9.07
CA TYR A 3 6.77 11.82 7.68
C TYR A 3 7.65 12.60 6.68
N ARG A 4 7.89 13.90 6.94
CA ARG A 4 8.75 14.75 6.09
C ARG A 4 10.22 14.32 6.04
N ALA A 5 10.67 13.50 6.99
CA ALA A 5 12.03 12.96 7.04
C ALA A 5 12.15 11.57 6.39
N HIS A 6 11.09 11.09 5.73
CA HIS A 6 11.04 9.78 5.08
C HIS A 6 10.49 9.93 3.67
N ASP A 7 11.01 9.15 2.72
CA ASP A 7 10.60 9.22 1.31
C ASP A 7 9.18 8.66 1.08
N TRP A 8 8.75 7.74 1.96
CA TRP A 8 7.49 7.01 1.84
C TRP A 8 6.77 6.94 3.18
N THR A 9 5.44 6.91 3.12
CA THR A 9 4.55 6.63 4.24
C THR A 9 3.65 5.47 3.87
N VAL A 10 3.38 4.62 4.86
CA VAL A 10 2.52 3.45 4.73
C VAL A 10 1.39 3.57 5.75
N LYS A 11 0.16 3.44 5.29
CA LYS A 11 -0.97 3.08 6.15
C LYS A 11 -1.20 1.58 5.99
N ALA A 12 -1.30 0.86 7.10
CA ALA A 12 -1.57 -0.57 7.11
C ALA A 12 -2.67 -0.86 8.13
N ASP A 13 -3.62 -1.70 7.76
CA ASP A 13 -4.68 -2.14 8.66
C ASP A 13 -4.13 -3.11 9.72
N PRO A 14 -4.70 -3.14 10.93
CA PRO A 14 -4.18 -3.94 12.04
C PRO A 14 -4.26 -5.46 11.81
N ASP A 15 -5.12 -5.93 10.91
CA ASP A 15 -5.22 -7.33 10.49
C ASP A 15 -4.49 -7.62 9.16
N THR A 16 -3.58 -6.73 8.75
CA THR A 16 -2.68 -6.93 7.61
C THR A 16 -1.30 -7.35 8.10
N VAL A 17 -0.84 -8.53 7.68
CA VAL A 17 0.53 -9.00 7.95
C VAL A 17 1.47 -8.30 6.98
N PHE A 18 2.09 -7.20 7.44
CA PHE A 18 2.96 -6.33 6.64
C PHE A 18 4.45 -6.62 6.85
N PHE A 19 5.21 -6.72 5.76
CA PHE A 19 6.65 -6.97 5.76
C PHE A 19 7.45 -5.77 5.20
N PRO A 20 7.92 -4.83 6.06
CA PRO A 20 8.59 -3.61 5.63
C PRO A 20 9.86 -3.85 4.79
N GLN A 21 10.61 -4.92 5.05
CA GLN A 21 11.82 -5.27 4.30
C GLN A 21 11.50 -5.57 2.83
N ARG A 22 10.39 -6.29 2.57
CA ARG A 22 9.89 -6.55 1.21
C ARG A 22 9.53 -5.25 0.51
N LEU A 23 8.82 -4.35 1.19
CA LEU A 23 8.50 -3.03 0.65
C LEU A 23 9.78 -2.25 0.30
N ARG A 24 10.78 -2.22 1.19
CA ARG A 24 12.06 -1.54 0.91
C ARG A 24 12.79 -2.10 -0.30
N ARG A 25 12.70 -3.41 -0.57
CA ARG A 25 13.25 -4.01 -1.79
C ARG A 25 12.47 -3.56 -3.03
N LEU A 26 11.14 -3.57 -2.97
CA LEU A 26 10.26 -3.10 -4.05
C LEU A 26 10.52 -1.62 -4.39
N LEU A 27 10.64 -0.77 -3.37
CA LEU A 27 10.85 0.67 -3.52
C LEU A 27 12.21 1.07 -4.10
N ARG A 28 13.14 0.12 -4.27
CA ARG A 28 14.40 0.34 -4.99
C ARG A 28 14.25 0.15 -6.51
N GLY A 29 13.08 -0.27 -6.99
CA GLY A 29 12.79 -0.44 -8.41
C GLY A 29 12.81 0.89 -9.19
N ARG A 30 13.04 0.80 -10.50
CA ARG A 30 13.15 1.98 -11.39
C ARG A 30 11.88 2.82 -11.40
N ASP A 31 10.71 2.19 -11.33
CA ASP A 31 9.41 2.86 -11.34
C ASP A 31 9.23 3.82 -10.15
N GLN A 32 10.03 3.63 -9.10
CA GLN A 32 9.97 4.44 -7.87
C GLN A 32 10.98 5.57 -7.83
N MET A 33 11.88 5.65 -8.81
CA MET A 33 12.79 6.79 -8.96
C MET A 33 12.05 8.10 -9.25
N VAL A 34 10.83 8.01 -9.80
CA VAL A 34 9.99 9.18 -10.10
C VAL A 34 9.04 9.55 -8.96
N ALA A 35 9.08 8.86 -7.82
CA ALA A 35 8.10 9.00 -6.76
C ALA A 35 8.04 10.39 -6.11
N GLU A 36 9.10 11.18 -6.22
CA GLU A 36 9.19 12.55 -5.71
C GLU A 36 9.14 13.61 -6.83
N ILE A 37 8.94 13.20 -8.09
CA ILE A 37 8.81 14.10 -9.24
C ILE A 37 7.36 14.62 -9.35
N GLY A 38 7.20 15.89 -9.71
CA GLY A 38 5.89 16.50 -9.91
C GLY A 38 5.05 16.53 -8.63
N ASN A 39 3.86 15.93 -8.68
CA ASN A 39 2.94 15.83 -7.55
C ASN A 39 3.15 14.56 -6.70
N GLY A 40 4.19 13.78 -7.02
CA GLY A 40 4.52 12.54 -6.32
C GLY A 40 3.75 11.33 -6.83
N THR A 41 3.89 10.21 -6.11
CA THR A 41 3.36 8.91 -6.49
C THR A 41 2.65 8.23 -5.34
N PHE A 42 1.58 7.49 -5.64
CA PHE A 42 1.01 6.48 -4.75
C PHE A 42 0.95 5.14 -5.48
N LEU A 43 1.00 4.04 -4.72
CA LEU A 43 1.05 2.71 -5.28
C LEU A 43 -0.32 2.05 -5.23
N ASN A 44 -0.80 1.61 -6.39
CA ASN A 44 -2.02 0.84 -6.51
C ASN A 44 -1.73 -0.64 -6.30
N ASN A 45 -2.31 -1.22 -5.26
CA ASN A 45 -2.04 -2.59 -4.82
C ASN A 45 -2.96 -3.63 -5.45
N CYS A 46 -4.03 -3.21 -6.14
CA CYS A 46 -4.98 -4.14 -6.75
C CYS A 46 -5.48 -3.73 -8.14
N GLY A 47 -5.77 -4.73 -8.99
CA GLY A 47 -6.28 -4.51 -10.35
C GLY A 47 -7.69 -3.90 -10.41
N TYR A 48 -8.44 -3.96 -9.31
CA TYR A 48 -9.80 -3.41 -9.22
C TYR A 48 -9.87 -1.99 -8.62
N GLY A 49 -8.75 -1.46 -8.15
CA GLY A 49 -8.68 -0.18 -7.44
C GLY A 49 -7.67 -0.25 -6.30
N LEU A 50 -7.42 0.87 -5.63
CA LEU A 50 -6.62 0.88 -4.41
C LEU A 50 -7.43 0.22 -3.30
N HIS A 51 -6.86 -0.78 -2.63
CA HIS A 51 -7.51 -1.44 -1.49
C HIS A 51 -6.89 -0.97 -0.17
N GLY A 52 -7.74 -0.69 0.81
CA GLY A 52 -7.37 -0.13 2.12
C GLY A 52 -6.34 -0.87 3.00
N PRO A 53 -6.19 -2.22 2.93
CA PRO A 53 -5.30 -2.96 3.82
C PRO A 53 -3.84 -2.47 3.82
N LEU A 54 -3.36 -1.96 2.69
CA LEU A 54 -2.01 -1.41 2.57
C LEU A 54 -1.96 -0.26 1.55
N GLU A 55 -1.80 0.97 2.03
CA GLU A 55 -1.68 2.16 1.18
C GLU A 55 -0.31 2.80 1.32
N VAL A 56 0.39 2.92 0.19
CA VAL A 56 1.79 3.36 0.13
C VAL A 56 1.88 4.64 -0.69
N LEU A 57 2.32 5.72 -0.04
CA LEU A 57 2.35 7.06 -0.62
C LEU A 57 3.73 7.68 -0.47
N SER A 58 4.20 8.34 -1.53
CA SER A 58 5.42 9.14 -1.44
C SER A 58 5.20 10.35 -0.54
N ARG A 59 6.30 10.87 0.01
CA ARG A 59 6.27 12.09 0.82
C ARG A 59 5.63 13.24 0.05
N ARG A 60 5.97 13.38 -1.24
CA ARG A 60 5.41 14.41 -2.10
C ARG A 60 3.90 14.25 -2.30
N ALA A 61 3.41 13.02 -2.49
CA ALA A 61 1.97 12.74 -2.62
C ALA A 61 1.20 13.20 -1.37
N ILE A 62 1.73 12.94 -0.17
CA ILE A 62 1.11 13.39 1.09
C ILE A 62 1.10 14.91 1.21
N GLU A 63 2.16 15.60 0.80
CA GLU A 63 2.18 17.07 0.81
C GLU A 63 1.13 17.68 -0.12
N VAL A 64 0.95 17.08 -1.29
CA VAL A 64 -0.08 17.50 -2.26
C VAL A 64 -1.46 17.22 -1.69
N TYR A 65 -1.69 16.02 -1.15
CA TYR A 65 -2.93 15.66 -0.48
C TYR A 65 -3.28 16.62 0.66
N ALA A 66 -2.36 16.89 1.58
CA ALA A 66 -2.59 17.80 2.71
C ALA A 66 -3.00 19.22 2.28
N LYS A 67 -2.48 19.70 1.13
CA LYS A 67 -2.85 21.01 0.57
C LYS A 67 -4.16 20.97 -0.20
N GLY A 68 -4.48 19.86 -0.84
CA GLY A 68 -5.58 19.73 -1.80
C GLY A 68 -6.84 19.02 -1.27
N VAL A 69 -6.78 18.41 -0.09
CA VAL A 69 -7.84 17.54 0.48
C VAL A 69 -9.23 18.19 0.48
N HIS A 70 -9.30 19.51 0.67
CA HIS A 70 -10.55 20.29 0.67
C HIS A 70 -11.27 20.34 -0.70
N ARG A 71 -10.60 19.91 -1.78
CA ARG A 71 -11.15 19.86 -3.14
C ARG A 71 -11.66 18.48 -3.51
N CYS A 72 -11.49 17.49 -2.64
CA CYS A 72 -11.81 16.10 -2.94
C CYS A 72 -13.27 15.77 -2.61
N ASP A 73 -13.91 15.01 -3.50
CA ASP A 73 -15.21 14.40 -3.23
C ASP A 73 -15.11 13.41 -2.06
N SER A 74 -16.25 13.08 -1.45
CA SER A 74 -16.33 12.18 -0.29
C SER A 74 -17.10 10.88 -0.60
N PRO A 75 -16.59 9.96 -1.44
CA PRO A 75 -17.15 8.61 -1.51
C PRO A 75 -17.07 7.90 -0.15
N PRO A 76 -17.92 6.89 0.11
CA PRO A 76 -18.07 6.31 1.44
C PRO A 76 -16.91 5.42 1.89
N GLN A 77 -16.19 4.77 0.97
CA GLN A 77 -15.02 3.96 1.29
C GLN A 77 -13.75 4.81 1.31
N GLU A 78 -12.90 4.61 2.31
CA GLU A 78 -11.72 5.44 2.56
C GLU A 78 -10.60 5.27 1.54
N ASP A 79 -10.38 4.04 1.06
CA ASP A 79 -9.42 3.71 0.01
C ASP A 79 -9.86 4.26 -1.36
N VAL A 80 -11.16 4.13 -1.67
CA VAL A 80 -11.79 4.74 -2.85
C VAL A 80 -11.68 6.27 -2.77
N TYR A 81 -11.91 6.85 -1.59
CA TYR A 81 -11.71 8.27 -1.34
C TYR A 81 -10.27 8.67 -1.60
N LEU A 82 -9.29 7.95 -1.03
CA LEU A 82 -7.89 8.29 -1.15
C LEU A 82 -7.43 8.21 -2.61
N GLN A 83 -7.74 7.12 -3.31
CA GLN A 83 -7.41 6.94 -4.71
C GLN A 83 -8.01 8.05 -5.57
N LYS A 84 -9.31 8.31 -5.43
CA LYS A 84 -10.00 9.34 -6.21
C LYS A 84 -9.42 10.73 -5.95
N CYS A 85 -9.10 11.03 -4.68
CA CYS A 85 -8.50 12.30 -4.29
C CYS A 85 -7.08 12.45 -4.85
N MET A 86 -6.24 11.42 -4.78
CA MET A 86 -4.89 11.43 -5.35
C MET A 86 -4.91 11.68 -6.85
N LEU A 87 -5.78 10.97 -7.59
CA LEU A 87 -5.99 11.17 -9.02
C LEU A 87 -6.49 12.59 -9.33
N HIS A 88 -7.47 13.09 -8.57
CA HIS A 88 -7.99 14.45 -8.73
C HIS A 88 -6.91 15.53 -8.53
N LEU A 89 -5.99 15.29 -7.59
CA LEU A 89 -4.87 16.19 -7.30
C LEU A 89 -3.67 15.99 -8.23
N GLY A 90 -3.79 15.09 -9.23
CA GLY A 90 -2.75 14.84 -10.23
C GLY A 90 -1.53 14.09 -9.68
N VAL A 91 -1.68 13.36 -8.58
CA VAL A 91 -0.64 12.44 -8.07
C VAL A 91 -0.57 11.22 -8.99
N LEU A 92 0.63 10.78 -9.34
CA LEU A 92 0.83 9.65 -10.23
C LEU A 92 0.43 8.34 -9.53
N GLN A 93 -0.42 7.54 -10.17
CA GLN A 93 -0.69 6.17 -9.76
C GLN A 93 0.31 5.22 -10.44
N VAL A 94 0.97 4.37 -9.66
CA VAL A 94 1.82 3.28 -10.17
C VAL A 94 1.29 1.94 -9.68
N ASN A 95 1.05 1.00 -10.59
CA ASN A 95 0.52 -0.32 -10.24
C ASN A 95 1.63 -1.23 -9.71
N HIS A 96 1.45 -1.77 -8.51
CA HIS A 96 2.30 -2.81 -7.91
C HIS A 96 1.42 -3.86 -7.22
N PHE A 97 0.95 -4.84 -7.99
CA PHE A 97 0.05 -5.88 -7.48
C PHE A 97 0.74 -6.91 -6.57
N ASN A 98 2.06 -6.85 -6.46
CA ASN A 98 2.81 -7.59 -5.45
C ASN A 98 2.83 -6.89 -4.07
N LEU A 99 2.10 -5.79 -3.89
CA LEU A 99 1.97 -5.14 -2.59
C LEU A 99 1.05 -5.91 -1.63
N LEU A 100 -0.06 -6.42 -2.14
CA LEU A 100 -1.14 -6.99 -1.33
C LEU A 100 -1.60 -8.32 -1.92
N ALA A 101 -1.46 -9.39 -1.15
CA ALA A 101 -2.11 -10.66 -1.42
C ALA A 101 -3.39 -10.77 -0.59
N GLU A 102 -4.53 -10.83 -1.26
CA GLU A 102 -5.83 -11.04 -0.62
C GLU A 102 -6.88 -11.63 -1.57
N ALA A 103 -7.96 -12.15 -0.99
CA ALA A 103 -9.08 -12.74 -1.72
C ALA A 103 -9.75 -11.76 -2.70
N HIS A 104 -9.92 -10.50 -2.28
CA HIS A 104 -10.63 -9.49 -3.06
C HIS A 104 -9.79 -8.92 -4.22
N CYS A 105 -8.52 -9.32 -4.32
CA CYS A 105 -7.64 -8.93 -5.41
C CYS A 105 -7.23 -10.12 -6.31
N SER A 106 -8.08 -11.14 -6.41
CA SER A 106 -7.86 -12.30 -7.30
C SER A 106 -6.57 -13.07 -7.02
N PHE A 107 -6.06 -13.04 -5.79
CA PHE A 107 -4.93 -13.86 -5.38
C PHE A 107 -5.41 -15.04 -4.55
N GLU A 108 -5.35 -16.24 -5.14
CA GLU A 108 -5.61 -17.49 -4.44
C GLU A 108 -4.51 -17.79 -3.41
N ASP A 109 -4.82 -18.60 -2.40
CA ASP A 109 -3.83 -19.05 -1.41
C ASP A 109 -3.10 -17.95 -0.62
N TRP A 110 -3.62 -16.70 -0.60
CA TRP A 110 -3.05 -15.59 0.18
C TRP A 110 -2.83 -15.95 1.65
N GLU A 111 -3.72 -16.76 2.23
CA GLU A 111 -3.66 -17.21 3.62
C GLU A 111 -2.42 -18.04 3.96
N LYS A 112 -1.82 -18.68 2.95
CA LYS A 112 -0.62 -19.50 3.12
C LYS A 112 0.64 -18.64 3.32
N CYS A 113 0.57 -17.35 2.99
CA CYS A 113 1.70 -16.41 3.05
C CYS A 113 2.96 -16.91 2.32
N ALA A 114 2.74 -17.66 1.25
CA ALA A 114 3.76 -18.40 0.54
C ALA A 114 4.30 -17.67 -0.71
N SER A 115 3.80 -16.48 -1.01
CA SER A 115 4.25 -15.68 -2.15
C SER A 115 5.17 -14.54 -1.70
N ASP A 116 5.70 -13.79 -2.66
CA ASP A 116 6.65 -12.70 -2.40
C ASP A 116 5.97 -11.35 -2.13
N HIS A 117 4.65 -11.35 -1.87
CA HIS A 117 3.90 -10.13 -1.62
C HIS A 117 4.41 -9.40 -0.38
N VAL A 118 4.30 -8.07 -0.40
CA VAL A 118 4.72 -7.20 0.70
C VAL A 118 3.80 -7.35 1.92
N SER A 119 2.53 -7.67 1.69
CA SER A 119 1.54 -7.86 2.73
C SER A 119 0.51 -8.91 2.37
N PHE A 120 -0.13 -9.46 3.41
CA PHE A 120 -1.21 -10.43 3.30
C PHE A 120 -2.37 -10.03 4.23
N HIS A 121 -3.59 -10.14 3.74
CA HIS A 121 -4.80 -9.68 4.42
C HIS A 121 -6.03 -10.48 3.99
N PRO A 122 -7.05 -10.69 4.86
CA PRO A 122 -7.12 -10.32 6.29
C PRO A 122 -6.70 -11.43 7.28
N PHE A 123 -6.12 -11.06 8.41
CA PHE A 123 -5.78 -11.96 9.52
C PHE A 123 -6.41 -11.51 10.84
N LYS A 124 -7.70 -11.80 11.01
CA LYS A 124 -8.50 -11.40 12.18
C LYS A 124 -8.18 -12.15 13.47
N ASP A 125 -7.47 -13.27 13.37
CA ASP A 125 -7.09 -14.13 14.49
C ASP A 125 -5.56 -14.15 14.65
N TRP A 126 -5.08 -14.02 15.89
CA TRP A 126 -3.66 -14.00 16.20
C TRP A 126 -2.94 -15.27 15.74
N ALA A 127 -3.52 -16.45 15.96
CA ALA A 127 -2.85 -17.70 15.60
C ALA A 127 -2.65 -17.80 14.08
N ARG A 128 -3.60 -17.31 13.26
CA ARG A 128 -3.43 -17.19 11.80
C ARG A 128 -2.37 -16.15 11.44
N TYR A 129 -2.40 -14.98 12.07
CA TYR A 129 -1.44 -13.89 11.86
C TYR A 129 0.01 -14.38 12.14
N GLU A 130 0.21 -15.02 13.28
CA GLU A 130 1.51 -15.57 13.70
C GLU A 130 1.99 -16.67 12.75
N ARG A 131 1.10 -17.56 12.28
CA ARG A 131 1.46 -18.55 11.25
C ARG A 131 1.94 -17.88 9.96
N CYS A 132 1.27 -16.82 9.52
CA CYS A 132 1.69 -16.08 8.33
C CYS A 132 3.09 -15.46 8.50
N LEU A 133 3.34 -14.82 9.64
CA LEU A 133 4.66 -14.29 9.99
C LEU A 133 5.74 -15.38 9.93
N ASN A 134 5.51 -16.52 10.58
CA ASN A 134 6.46 -17.63 10.65
C ASN A 134 6.73 -18.24 9.27
N THR A 135 5.71 -18.36 8.42
CA THR A 135 5.89 -18.87 7.05
C THR A 135 6.79 -17.96 6.23
N VAL A 136 6.65 -16.63 6.35
CA VAL A 136 7.50 -15.70 5.63
C VAL A 136 8.92 -15.68 6.20
N GLN A 137 9.06 -15.63 7.51
CA GLN A 137 10.38 -15.59 8.17
C GLN A 137 11.22 -16.84 7.94
N SER A 138 10.61 -18.02 7.79
CA SER A 138 11.34 -19.25 7.48
C SER A 138 11.88 -19.32 6.04
N ARG A 139 11.52 -18.35 5.19
CA ARG A 139 11.86 -18.30 3.77
C ARG A 139 12.75 -17.12 3.37
N GLU A 140 13.05 -16.21 4.30
CA GLU A 140 13.97 -15.07 4.10
C GLU A 140 15.33 -15.34 4.76
#